data_AF-A0A239C096-F1
#
_entry.id   AF-A0A239C096-F1
#
_cell.length_a   1.000
_cell.length_b   1.000
_cell.length_c   1.000
_cell.angle_alpha   90.00
_cell.angle_beta   90.00
_cell.angle_gamma   90.00
#
_symmetry.space_group_name_H-M   'P 1'
#
loop_
_entity.id
_entity.type
_entity.pdbx_description
1 polymer ?
#
loop_
_entity_poly.entity_id
_entity_poly.type
_entity_poly.pdbx_seq_one_letter_code
_entity_poly.pdbx_strand_id
1 'polypeptide(L)'
;MTDKSWKTFEDYEQLLQQGLITCFAVYFKNKGLLLTAIDGPEEEVPLPEDMLQSVTIYFYGLGSVSYGTSDYDSLKSLLNTRTILKKLL
;
A
#
# COMPACT_ATOMS: atom_id res chain seq x y z
N MET A 1 9.09 5.42 7.15
CA MET A 1 7.99 4.51 7.47
C MET A 1 8.57 3.42 8.34
N THR A 2 7.95 3.18 9.47
CA THR A 2 8.32 2.10 10.39
C THR A 2 8.12 0.76 9.68
N ASP A 3 9.03 -0.21 9.87
CA ASP A 3 9.00 -1.57 9.31
C ASP A 3 7.60 -2.23 9.29
N LYS A 4 6.76 -1.89 10.26
CA LYS A 4 5.40 -2.39 10.41
C LYS A 4 4.51 -2.14 9.18
N SER A 5 4.61 -0.97 8.54
CA SER A 5 3.79 -0.66 7.36
C SER A 5 4.13 -1.55 6.17
N TRP A 6 5.43 -1.83 5.95
CA TRP A 6 5.89 -2.72 4.88
C TRP A 6 5.52 -4.16 5.15
N LYS A 7 5.63 -4.56 6.42
CA LYS A 7 5.23 -5.88 6.87
C LYS A 7 3.77 -6.19 6.52
N THR A 8 2.84 -5.24 6.68
CA THR A 8 1.44 -5.46 6.31
C THR A 8 1.27 -5.75 4.81
N PHE A 9 2.01 -5.07 3.92
CA PHE A 9 1.96 -5.39 2.48
C PHE A 9 2.52 -6.79 2.20
N GLU A 10 3.65 -7.15 2.80
CA GLU A 10 4.27 -8.46 2.64
C GLU A 10 3.38 -9.59 3.18
N ASP A 11 2.71 -9.37 4.32
CA ASP A 11 1.81 -10.33 4.92
C ASP A 11 0.61 -10.60 3.98
N TYR A 12 0.03 -9.56 3.33
CA TYR A 12 -1.04 -9.75 2.33
C TYR A 12 -0.54 -10.46 1.05
N GLU A 13 0.68 -10.17 0.59
CA GLU A 13 1.28 -10.89 -0.54
C GLU A 13 1.50 -12.37 -0.21
N GLN A 14 1.92 -12.69 1.02
CA GLN A 14 2.06 -14.07 1.49
C GLN A 14 0.71 -14.78 1.58
N LEU A 15 -0.33 -14.12 2.09
CA LEU A 15 -1.69 -14.68 2.13
C LEU A 15 -2.18 -15.06 0.72
N LEU A 16 -1.87 -14.23 -0.27
CA LEU A 16 -2.23 -14.50 -1.67
C LEU A 16 -1.41 -15.66 -2.25
N GLN A 17 -0.09 -15.71 -1.98
CA GLN A 17 0.78 -16.81 -2.42
C GLN A 17 0.39 -18.16 -1.80
N GLN A 18 -0.13 -18.16 -0.57
CA GLN A 18 -0.62 -19.34 0.13
C GLN A 18 -2.04 -19.76 -0.33
N GLY A 19 -2.69 -18.97 -1.18
CA GLY A 19 -4.07 -19.21 -1.63
C GLY A 19 -5.12 -18.97 -0.54
N LEU A 20 -4.78 -18.25 0.53
CA LEU A 20 -5.70 -17.91 1.63
C LEU A 20 -6.61 -16.73 1.28
N ILE A 21 -6.17 -15.87 0.35
CA ILE A 21 -7.00 -14.83 -0.26
C ILE A 21 -6.83 -14.89 -1.78
N THR A 22 -7.88 -14.54 -2.53
CA THR A 22 -7.83 -14.53 -4.00
C THR A 22 -7.23 -13.26 -4.56
N CYS A 23 -7.53 -12.11 -3.93
CA CYS A 23 -7.02 -10.80 -4.30
C CYS A 23 -7.22 -9.82 -3.14
N PHE A 24 -6.47 -8.72 -3.16
CA PHE A 24 -6.68 -7.58 -2.28
C PHE A 24 -6.51 -6.26 -3.03
N ALA A 25 -7.09 -5.20 -2.49
CA ALA A 25 -6.96 -3.84 -2.99
C ALA A 25 -6.51 -2.89 -1.88
N VAL A 26 -5.82 -1.83 -2.28
CA VAL A 26 -5.28 -0.79 -1.42
C VAL A 26 -6.06 0.48 -1.68
N TYR A 27 -6.81 0.95 -0.68
CA TYR A 27 -7.62 2.15 -0.75
C TYR A 27 -6.89 3.33 -0.12
N PHE A 28 -6.95 4.48 -0.77
CA PHE A 28 -6.38 5.71 -0.24
C PHE A 28 -7.40 6.37 0.70
N LYS A 29 -7.06 6.49 1.98
CA LYS A 29 -7.90 7.09 3.02
C LYS A 29 -7.22 8.33 3.59
N ASN A 30 -8.00 9.17 4.27
CA ASN A 30 -7.51 10.45 4.81
C ASN A 30 -6.34 10.34 5.80
N LYS A 31 -6.11 9.16 6.39
CA LYS A 31 -5.05 8.92 7.38
C LYS A 31 -4.00 7.90 6.95
N GLY A 32 -4.11 7.35 5.74
CA GLY A 32 -3.25 6.24 5.33
C GLY A 32 -3.81 5.40 4.18
N LEU A 33 -3.34 4.18 4.12
CA LEU A 33 -3.79 3.16 3.17
C LEU A 33 -4.63 2.13 3.90
N LEU A 34 -5.69 1.66 3.28
CA LEU A 34 -6.48 0.54 3.76
C LEU A 34 -6.27 -0.64 2.81
N LEU A 35 -5.66 -1.72 3.29
CA LEU A 35 -5.60 -2.98 2.56
C LEU A 35 -6.85 -3.76 2.88
N THR A 36 -7.56 -4.25 1.87
CA THR A 36 -8.75 -5.09 2.04
C THR A 36 -8.69 -6.25 1.05
N ALA A 37 -8.81 -7.46 1.56
CA ALA A 37 -8.94 -8.67 0.76
C ALA A 37 -10.43 -8.93 0.48
N ILE A 38 -10.75 -9.49 -0.71
CA ILE A 38 -12.14 -9.74 -1.13
C ILE A 38 -12.91 -10.60 -0.09
N ASP A 39 -12.24 -11.61 0.46
CA ASP A 39 -12.80 -12.57 1.41
C ASP A 39 -12.01 -12.61 2.73
N GLY A 40 -11.33 -11.51 3.08
CA GLY A 40 -10.31 -11.52 4.13
C GLY A 40 -10.33 -10.32 5.06
N PRO A 41 -9.28 -10.19 5.89
CA PRO A 41 -9.17 -9.08 6.83
C PRO A 41 -9.00 -7.75 6.10
N GLU A 42 -9.29 -6.67 6.82
CA GLU A 42 -8.95 -5.31 6.43
C GLU A 42 -7.93 -4.76 7.43
N GLU A 43 -6.90 -4.08 6.93
CA GLU A 43 -5.88 -3.48 7.78
C GLU A 43 -5.51 -2.07 7.31
N GLU A 44 -5.56 -1.11 8.24
CA GLU A 44 -5.12 0.25 8.00
C GLU A 44 -3.62 0.38 8.24
N VAL A 45 -2.92 0.84 7.21
CA VAL A 45 -1.51 1.23 7.25
C VAL A 45 -1.44 2.74 7.33
N PRO A 46 -1.10 3.31 8.50
CA PRO A 46 -0.95 4.76 8.62
C PRO A 46 0.19 5.25 7.72
N LEU A 47 -0.07 6.33 6.98
CA LEU A 47 0.95 7.03 6.22
C LEU A 47 1.17 8.42 6.80
N PRO A 48 2.42 8.90 6.85
CA PRO A 48 2.71 10.31 7.01
C PRO A 48 1.94 11.16 5.98
N GLU A 49 1.44 12.32 6.40
CA GLU A 49 0.62 13.21 5.55
C GLU A 49 1.35 13.60 4.25
N ASP A 50 2.66 13.86 4.35
CA ASP A 50 3.51 14.19 3.22
C ASP A 50 3.56 13.04 2.19
N MET A 51 3.53 11.79 2.66
CA MET A 51 3.48 10.59 1.82
C MET A 51 2.12 10.41 1.18
N LEU A 52 1.05 10.58 1.96
CA LEU A 52 -0.31 10.47 1.46
C LEU A 52 -0.57 11.47 0.32
N GLN A 53 -0.17 12.73 0.49
CA GLN A 53 -0.32 13.76 -0.55
C GLN A 53 0.36 13.37 -1.85
N SER A 54 1.62 12.89 -1.80
CA SER A 54 2.32 12.50 -3.03
C SER A 54 1.72 11.27 -3.69
N VAL A 55 1.23 10.31 -2.92
CA VAL A 55 0.51 9.15 -3.43
C VAL A 55 -0.79 9.61 -4.12
N THR A 56 -1.60 10.44 -3.46
CA THR A 56 -2.85 10.97 -4.04
C THR A 56 -2.61 11.76 -5.33
N ILE A 57 -1.56 12.58 -5.38
CA ILE A 57 -1.18 13.34 -6.58
C ILE A 57 -0.72 12.41 -7.70
N TYR A 58 0.16 11.45 -7.38
CA TYR A 58 0.72 10.51 -8.37
C TYR A 58 -0.37 9.67 -9.04
N PHE A 59 -1.35 9.21 -8.26
CA PHE A 59 -2.47 8.41 -8.74
C PHE A 59 -3.67 9.25 -9.20
N TYR A 60 -3.51 10.56 -9.39
CA TYR A 60 -4.56 11.47 -9.90
C TYR A 60 -5.91 11.34 -9.16
N GLY A 61 -5.89 11.07 -7.86
CA GLY A 61 -7.11 10.91 -7.06
C GLY A 61 -7.87 9.59 -7.28
N LEU A 62 -7.24 8.55 -7.84
CA LEU A 62 -7.77 7.18 -7.78
C LEU A 62 -8.16 6.84 -6.33
N GLY A 63 -9.29 6.16 -6.15
CA GLY A 63 -9.78 5.75 -4.83
C GLY A 63 -9.11 4.50 -4.29
N SER A 64 -8.61 3.63 -5.18
CA SER A 64 -7.90 2.40 -4.83
C SER A 64 -7.03 1.87 -5.96
N VAL A 65 -6.09 0.99 -5.62
CA VAL A 65 -5.30 0.19 -6.55
C VAL A 65 -5.45 -1.29 -6.20
N SER A 66 -5.59 -2.16 -7.20
CA SER A 66 -5.74 -3.60 -6.98
C SER A 66 -4.41 -4.32 -7.10
N TYR A 67 -4.19 -5.34 -6.28
CA TYR A 67 -3.00 -6.20 -6.38
C TYR A 67 -2.86 -6.81 -7.78
N GLY A 68 -1.63 -6.94 -8.26
CA GLY A 68 -1.32 -7.50 -9.58
C GLY A 68 -1.55 -6.56 -10.76
N THR A 69 -1.83 -5.28 -10.49
CA THR A 69 -1.91 -4.23 -11.52
C THR A 69 -0.63 -3.40 -11.57
N SER A 70 -0.37 -2.74 -12.72
CA SER A 70 0.75 -1.80 -12.86
C SER A 70 0.68 -0.64 -11.86
N ASP A 71 -0.52 -0.25 -11.44
CA ASP A 71 -0.71 0.81 -10.44
C ASP A 71 -0.24 0.35 -9.06
N TYR A 72 -0.46 -0.92 -8.71
CA TYR A 72 0.05 -1.50 -7.47
C TYR A 72 1.59 -1.58 -7.46
N ASP A 73 2.20 -2.00 -8.57
CA ASP A 73 3.66 -2.02 -8.70
C ASP A 73 4.24 -0.60 -8.55
N SER A 74 3.59 0.38 -9.19
CA SER A 74 3.96 1.79 -9.08
C SER A 74 3.82 2.30 -7.64
N LEU A 75 2.78 1.88 -6.91
CA LEU A 75 2.59 2.24 -5.50
C LEU A 75 3.73 1.70 -4.64
N LYS A 76 4.07 0.40 -4.79
CA LYS A 76 5.19 -0.20 -4.06
C LYS A 76 6.49 0.52 -4.35
N SER A 77 6.78 0.82 -5.62
CA SER A 77 7.98 1.57 -6.01
C SER A 77 8.02 2.96 -5.38
N LEU A 78 6.92 3.71 -5.41
CA LEU A 78 6.84 5.05 -4.83
C LEU A 78 7.09 5.04 -3.31
N LEU A 79 6.46 4.12 -2.59
CA LEU A 79 6.65 3.95 -1.15
C LEU A 79 8.09 3.54 -0.81
N ASN A 80 8.71 2.70 -1.63
CA ASN A 80 10.10 2.25 -1.46
C ASN A 80 11.10 3.39 -1.70
N THR A 81 11.02 4.06 -2.85
CA THR A 81 11.91 5.17 -3.21
C THR A 81 11.91 6.24 -2.13
N ARG A 82 10.74 6.59 -1.60
CA ARG A 82 10.65 7.62 -0.56
C ARG A 82 11.17 7.16 0.79
N THR A 83 11.00 5.88 1.14
CA THR A 83 11.60 5.30 2.33
C THR A 83 13.13 5.35 2.25
N ILE A 84 13.70 5.06 1.08
CA ILE A 84 15.15 5.17 0.84
C ILE A 84 15.62 6.62 0.91
N LEU A 85 14.91 7.55 0.25
CA LEU A 85 15.25 8.98 0.30
C LEU A 85 15.25 9.54 1.74
N LYS A 86 14.29 9.13 2.59
CA LYS A 86 14.26 9.51 4.02
C LYS A 86 15.40 8.90 4.84
N LYS A 87 16.07 7.83 4.36
CA LYS A 87 17.24 7.24 5.04
C LYS A 87 18.57 7.87 4.61
N LEU A 88 18.59 8.53 3.46
CA LEU A 88 19.77 9.19 2.89
C LEU A 88 19.94 10.65 3.32
N LEU A 89 18.86 11.27 3.81
CA LEU A 89 18.81 12.61 4.39
C LEU A 89 18.84 12.54 5.91
#